data_AF-A0A3N5ETQ7-F1
#
_entry.id   AF-A0A3N5ETQ7-F1
#
_cell.length_a   1.000
_cell.length_b   1.000
_cell.length_c   1.000
_cell.angle_alpha   90.00
_cell.angle_beta   90.00
_cell.angle_gamma   90.00
#
_symmetry.space_group_name_H-M   'P 1'
#
loop_
_entity.id
_entity.type
_entity.pdbx_description
1 polymer ?
#
loop_
_entity_poly.entity_id
_entity_poly.type
_entity_poly.pdbx_seq_one_letter_code
_entity_poly.pdbx_strand_id
1 'polypeptide(L)'
;MRWTLLWATILAGCTATAPVPEGWTSQAPRDEIRPAFSVDGKGALVITHDRREGLQGSWNRTFEVEGGRHYRFRATRRVEGVELPRRSAVVRLLWKDEKGRDVLLDETWTRDVLKNFKLTAEAEHPVDGATDAGGWTEVSGVYLAPSKAKKAIIELHLDWAPGGRVEWSEVSFAECPPPAPRKVRLAAVHHRPTGKTVEENLRAYEPLIEDAARRKADLVVLGETLTYPG
;
A
#
# COMPACT_ATOMS: atom_id res chain seq x y z
N MET A 1 -32.30 -39.74 -37.18
CA MET A 1 -31.35 -39.09 -36.24
C MET A 1 -30.88 -37.78 -36.89
N ARG A 2 -31.34 -36.63 -36.39
CA ARG A 2 -30.89 -35.30 -36.81
C ARG A 2 -30.04 -34.72 -35.69
N TRP A 3 -28.79 -34.41 -35.97
CA TRP A 3 -27.91 -33.69 -35.04
C TRP A 3 -28.10 -32.19 -35.29
N THR A 4 -28.61 -31.49 -34.28
CA THR A 4 -28.71 -30.03 -34.28
C THR A 4 -27.48 -29.49 -33.55
N LEU A 5 -26.54 -28.87 -34.28
CA LEU A 5 -25.45 -28.12 -33.67
C LEU A 5 -26.00 -26.81 -33.10
N LEU A 6 -25.98 -26.67 -31.77
CA LEU A 6 -26.15 -25.38 -31.10
C LEU A 6 -24.85 -24.58 -31.24
N TRP A 7 -24.93 -23.45 -31.94
CA TRP A 7 -23.90 -22.42 -31.90
C TRP A 7 -24.10 -21.61 -30.63
N ALA A 8 -23.21 -21.78 -29.65
CA ALA A 8 -23.14 -20.90 -28.49
C ALA A 8 -22.42 -19.60 -28.91
N THR A 9 -23.19 -18.55 -29.18
CA THR A 9 -22.65 -17.20 -29.35
C THR A 9 -22.15 -16.72 -28.00
N ILE A 10 -20.82 -16.73 -27.79
CA ILE A 10 -20.20 -16.05 -26.65
C ILE A 10 -20.34 -14.55 -26.91
N LEU A 11 -21.36 -13.93 -26.31
CA LEU A 11 -21.43 -12.48 -26.19
C LEU A 11 -20.30 -12.06 -25.25
N ALA A 12 -19.18 -11.59 -25.83
CA ALA A 12 -18.22 -10.79 -25.10
C ALA A 12 -18.97 -9.55 -24.60
N GLY A 13 -19.29 -9.53 -23.30
CA GLY A 13 -19.96 -8.41 -22.67
C GLY A 13 -19.09 -7.17 -22.80
N CYS A 14 -19.45 -6.28 -23.72
CA CYS A 14 -18.87 -4.96 -23.82
C CYS A 14 -19.36 -4.19 -22.58
N THR A 15 -18.59 -4.21 -21.50
CA THR A 15 -18.85 -3.36 -20.34
C THR A 15 -18.80 -1.92 -20.80
N ALA A 16 -19.92 -1.22 -20.70
CA ALA A 16 -20.01 0.19 -21.06
C ALA A 16 -18.96 1.00 -20.27
N THR A 17 -18.10 1.71 -21.00
CA THR A 17 -17.10 2.61 -20.42
C THR A 17 -17.77 3.91 -20.01
N ALA A 18 -17.72 4.25 -18.74
CA ALA A 18 -18.17 5.53 -18.21
C ALA A 18 -17.08 6.62 -18.38
N PRO A 19 -17.43 7.92 -18.32
CA PRO A 19 -16.42 8.98 -18.30
C PRO A 19 -15.56 8.89 -17.04
N VAL A 20 -14.30 9.35 -17.16
CA VAL A 20 -13.39 9.44 -16.01
C VAL A 20 -13.93 10.46 -15.01
N PRO A 21 -14.13 10.09 -13.72
CA PRO A 21 -14.58 11.02 -12.70
C PRO A 21 -13.61 12.20 -12.53
N GLU A 22 -14.16 13.37 -12.18
CA GLU A 22 -13.38 14.60 -12.04
C GLU A 22 -12.19 14.44 -11.06
N GLY A 23 -11.04 14.99 -11.46
CA GLY A 23 -9.82 14.99 -10.66
C GLY A 23 -9.01 13.70 -10.72
N TRP A 24 -9.50 12.64 -11.38
CA TRP A 24 -8.75 11.41 -11.61
C TRP A 24 -8.01 11.44 -12.94
N THR A 25 -6.75 10.98 -12.93
CA THR A 25 -5.94 10.79 -14.13
C THR A 25 -5.23 9.44 -14.08
N SER A 26 -4.96 8.84 -15.23
CA SER A 26 -4.18 7.60 -15.31
C SER A 26 -2.69 7.92 -15.52
N GLN A 27 -1.80 7.21 -14.84
CA GLN A 27 -0.35 7.34 -14.99
C GLN A 27 0.31 5.97 -15.17
N ALA A 28 1.37 5.92 -15.97
CA ALA A 28 2.31 4.81 -16.03
C ALA A 28 3.75 5.37 -16.08
N PRO A 29 4.76 4.65 -15.58
CA PRO A 29 6.14 5.15 -15.60
C PRO A 29 6.69 5.33 -17.01
N ARG A 30 6.27 4.48 -17.96
CA ARG A 30 6.62 4.53 -19.39
C ARG A 30 5.48 3.96 -20.22
N ASP A 31 5.43 4.33 -21.50
CA ASP A 31 4.35 3.91 -22.40
C ASP A 31 4.41 2.42 -22.74
N GLU A 32 5.61 1.82 -22.81
CA GLU A 32 5.81 0.42 -23.17
C GLU A 32 5.27 -0.56 -22.11
N ILE A 33 5.12 -0.10 -20.86
CA ILE A 33 4.57 -0.87 -19.74
C ILE A 33 3.21 -0.33 -19.24
N ARG A 34 2.60 0.59 -20.00
CA ARG A 34 1.32 1.19 -19.65
C ARG A 34 0.19 0.14 -19.75
N PRO A 35 -0.62 -0.05 -18.69
CA PRO A 35 -1.79 -0.90 -18.74
C PRO A 35 -3.00 -0.20 -19.37
N ALA A 36 -4.08 -0.95 -19.59
CA ALA A 36 -5.34 -0.38 -20.04
C ALA A 36 -6.09 0.22 -18.85
N PHE A 37 -6.56 1.45 -19.01
CA PHE A 37 -7.35 2.19 -18.03
C PHE A 37 -8.77 2.39 -18.54
N SER A 38 -9.76 2.17 -17.68
CA SER A 38 -11.18 2.44 -18.00
C SER A 38 -11.97 2.75 -16.74
N VAL A 39 -13.21 3.21 -16.92
CA VAL A 39 -14.18 3.33 -15.84
C VAL A 39 -15.39 2.49 -16.20
N ASP A 40 -15.85 1.65 -15.29
CA ASP A 40 -16.99 0.77 -15.56
C ASP A 40 -18.33 1.52 -15.50
N GLY A 41 -19.42 0.86 -15.88
CA GLY A 41 -20.76 1.45 -15.85
C GLY A 41 -21.29 1.83 -14.46
N LYS A 42 -20.58 1.47 -13.38
CA LYS A 42 -20.90 1.84 -11.99
C LYS A 42 -19.95 2.93 -11.45
N GLY A 43 -18.98 3.38 -12.23
CA GLY A 43 -18.01 4.41 -11.86
C GLY A 43 -16.73 3.89 -11.21
N ALA A 44 -16.49 2.57 -11.18
CA ALA A 44 -15.26 2.01 -10.64
C ALA A 44 -14.08 2.32 -11.56
N LEU A 45 -12.95 2.70 -10.98
CA LEU A 45 -11.69 2.98 -11.67
C LEU A 45 -10.96 1.66 -11.93
N VAL A 46 -10.77 1.32 -13.20
CA VAL A 46 -10.32 0.00 -13.61
C VAL A 46 -8.92 0.06 -14.22
N ILE A 47 -8.07 -0.90 -13.85
CA ILE A 47 -6.80 -1.16 -14.53
C ILE A 47 -6.79 -2.63 -14.98
N THR A 48 -6.46 -2.87 -16.24
CA THR A 48 -6.39 -4.21 -16.83
C THR A 48 -5.04 -4.43 -17.50
N HIS A 49 -4.40 -5.55 -17.17
CA HIS A 49 -3.16 -5.99 -17.77
C HIS A 49 -3.43 -6.99 -18.89
N ASP A 50 -2.68 -6.85 -19.99
CA ASP A 50 -2.52 -7.93 -20.96
C ASP A 50 -1.49 -8.96 -20.45
N ARG A 51 -0.96 -9.80 -21.36
CA ARG A 51 -0.03 -10.88 -21.01
C ARG A 51 1.44 -10.45 -20.91
N ARG A 52 1.80 -9.19 -21.22
CA ARG A 52 3.18 -8.73 -21.05
C ARG A 52 3.58 -8.79 -19.58
N GLU A 53 4.86 -8.95 -19.33
CA GLU A 53 5.42 -8.83 -17.98
C GLU A 53 5.74 -7.37 -17.67
N GLY A 54 5.72 -7.01 -16.39
CA GLY A 54 6.19 -5.69 -15.94
C GLY A 54 5.23 -4.52 -16.17
N LEU A 55 3.99 -4.74 -16.62
CA LEU A 55 3.00 -3.65 -16.67
C LEU A 55 2.81 -3.05 -15.27
N GLN A 56 2.71 -1.73 -15.23
CA GLN A 56 2.55 -0.97 -14.00
C GLN A 56 1.91 0.37 -14.32
N GLY A 57 0.93 0.76 -13.51
CA GLY A 57 0.29 2.05 -13.58
C GLY A 57 -0.78 2.25 -12.52
N SER A 58 -1.29 3.47 -12.44
CA SER A 58 -2.21 3.88 -11.39
C SER A 58 -3.24 4.89 -11.85
N TRP A 59 -4.38 4.90 -11.15
CA TRP A 59 -5.27 6.04 -11.12
C TRP A 59 -4.84 7.00 -10.01
N ASN A 60 -4.72 8.27 -10.34
CA ASN A 60 -4.17 9.29 -9.47
C ASN A 60 -5.16 10.42 -9.23
N ARG A 61 -5.24 10.90 -7.99
CA ARG A 61 -5.98 12.11 -7.63
C ARG A 61 -5.27 12.89 -6.54
N THR A 62 -5.23 14.20 -6.70
CA THR A 62 -4.66 15.13 -5.71
C THR A 62 -5.76 15.73 -4.86
N PHE A 63 -5.51 15.81 -3.55
CA PHE A 63 -6.37 16.44 -2.56
C PHE A 63 -5.58 17.54 -1.83
N GLU A 64 -6.23 18.66 -1.55
CA GLU A 64 -5.67 19.68 -0.66
C GLU A 64 -5.79 19.22 0.80
N VAL A 65 -4.75 19.49 1.59
CA VAL A 65 -4.66 19.11 3.01
C VAL A 65 -4.02 20.19 3.85
N GLU A 66 -4.33 20.18 5.15
CA GLU A 66 -3.65 20.96 6.17
C GLU A 66 -2.67 20.06 6.92
N GLY A 67 -1.36 20.37 6.81
CA GLY A 67 -0.33 19.68 7.57
C GLY A 67 -0.58 19.71 9.08
N GLY A 68 -0.26 18.62 9.78
CA GLY A 68 -0.54 18.44 11.20
C GLY A 68 -1.95 17.91 11.51
N ARG A 69 -2.83 17.76 10.51
CA ARG A 69 -4.15 17.13 10.65
C ARG A 69 -4.12 15.65 10.32
N HIS A 70 -5.10 14.92 10.84
CA HIS A 70 -5.28 13.50 10.50
C HIS A 70 -6.30 13.35 9.38
N TYR A 71 -6.03 12.42 8.48
CA TYR A 71 -6.90 12.10 7.36
C TYR A 71 -7.17 10.61 7.29
N ARG A 72 -8.41 10.24 6.96
CA ARG A 72 -8.81 8.87 6.67
C ARG A 72 -8.88 8.66 5.17
N PHE A 73 -8.16 7.65 4.69
CA PHE A 73 -8.36 7.07 3.37
C PHE A 73 -9.24 5.83 3.47
N ARG A 74 -10.14 5.65 2.50
CA ARG A 74 -10.89 4.40 2.29
C ARG A 74 -11.17 4.20 0.81
N ALA A 75 -11.05 2.96 0.35
CA ALA A 75 -11.54 2.49 -0.94
C ALA A 75 -12.00 1.02 -0.82
N THR A 76 -12.76 0.54 -1.79
CA THR A 76 -13.00 -0.89 -1.99
C THR A 76 -12.28 -1.35 -3.26
N ARG A 77 -11.65 -2.53 -3.19
CA ARG A 77 -10.85 -3.12 -4.26
C ARG A 77 -11.38 -4.50 -4.59
N ARG A 78 -11.64 -4.78 -5.87
CA ARG A 78 -11.84 -6.13 -6.37
C ARG A 78 -10.74 -6.48 -7.36
N VAL A 79 -10.16 -7.66 -7.25
CA VAL A 79 -9.12 -8.15 -8.15
C VAL A 79 -9.53 -9.44 -8.84
N GLU A 80 -9.07 -9.61 -10.09
CA GLU A 80 -9.23 -10.83 -10.86
C GLU A 80 -7.88 -11.19 -11.49
N GLY A 81 -7.47 -12.46 -11.42
CA GLY A 81 -6.19 -12.90 -12.01
C GLY A 81 -4.93 -12.29 -11.38
N VAL A 82 -5.00 -11.83 -10.14
CA VAL A 82 -3.86 -11.24 -9.39
C VAL A 82 -3.44 -12.18 -8.27
N GLU A 83 -2.24 -12.77 -8.36
CA GLU A 83 -1.76 -13.77 -7.41
C GLU A 83 -1.49 -13.20 -6.01
N LEU A 84 -0.89 -12.00 -5.93
CA LEU A 84 -0.53 -11.35 -4.68
C LEU A 84 -1.07 -9.90 -4.64
N PRO A 85 -2.36 -9.70 -4.33
CA PRO A 85 -2.99 -8.37 -4.32
C PRO A 85 -2.28 -7.36 -3.41
N ARG A 86 -1.80 -7.81 -2.24
CA ARG A 86 -1.02 -6.98 -1.30
C ARG A 86 0.29 -6.42 -1.86
N ARG A 87 0.80 -6.99 -2.97
CA ARG A 87 2.03 -6.54 -3.65
C ARG A 87 1.69 -5.80 -4.94
N SER A 88 0.67 -6.28 -5.66
CA SER A 88 0.38 -5.84 -7.02
C SER A 88 -0.75 -4.82 -7.11
N ALA A 89 -1.68 -4.75 -6.17
CA ALA A 89 -2.85 -3.87 -6.26
C ALA A 89 -2.89 -2.94 -5.04
N VAL A 90 -1.85 -2.13 -4.89
CA VAL A 90 -1.58 -1.33 -3.69
C VAL A 90 -2.11 0.09 -3.82
N VAL A 91 -2.33 0.74 -2.67
CA VAL A 91 -2.52 2.18 -2.60
C VAL A 91 -1.23 2.84 -2.13
N ARG A 92 -0.90 3.98 -2.74
CA ARG A 92 0.13 4.89 -2.24
C ARG A 92 -0.51 6.24 -1.96
N LEU A 93 -0.26 6.78 -0.78
CA LEU A 93 -0.58 8.15 -0.44
C LEU A 93 0.71 8.92 -0.25
N LEU A 94 0.91 9.95 -1.08
CA LEU A 94 2.13 10.75 -1.12
C LEU A 94 1.86 12.16 -0.60
N TRP A 95 2.65 12.60 0.37
CA TRP A 95 2.56 13.96 0.90
C TRP A 95 3.42 14.94 0.10
N LYS A 96 2.82 16.04 -0.34
CA LYS A 96 3.49 17.08 -1.13
C LYS A 96 3.30 18.46 -0.54
N ASP A 97 4.27 19.34 -0.78
CA ASP A 97 4.13 20.77 -0.51
C ASP A 97 3.24 21.46 -1.56
N GLU A 98 3.01 22.76 -1.41
CA GLU A 98 2.21 23.56 -2.35
C GLU A 98 2.73 23.49 -3.79
N LYS A 99 4.04 23.35 -3.97
CA LYS A 99 4.73 23.27 -5.26
C LYS A 99 4.80 21.84 -5.82
N GLY A 100 4.19 20.86 -5.15
CA GLY A 100 4.19 19.46 -5.58
C GLY A 100 5.49 18.70 -5.28
N ARG A 101 6.36 19.23 -4.41
CA ARG A 101 7.62 18.59 -4.00
C ARG A 101 7.39 17.72 -2.77
N ASP A 102 8.25 16.73 -2.57
CA ASP A 102 8.20 15.92 -1.36
C ASP A 102 8.44 16.77 -0.11
N VAL A 103 7.76 16.40 0.98
CA VAL A 103 7.93 17.04 2.28
C VAL A 103 8.83 16.21 3.18
N LEU A 104 9.49 16.86 4.13
CA LEU A 104 10.30 16.18 5.15
C LEU A 104 9.41 15.70 6.30
N LEU A 105 9.82 14.63 6.97
CA LEU A 105 9.23 14.21 8.23
C LEU A 105 9.42 15.30 9.30
N ASP A 106 8.44 15.38 10.20
CA ASP A 106 8.46 16.36 11.30
C ASP A 106 9.53 16.00 12.34
N GLU A 107 9.65 14.70 12.65
CA GLU A 107 10.55 14.16 13.66
C GLU A 107 12.00 14.04 13.17
N THR A 108 12.94 14.27 14.09
CA THR A 108 14.36 14.00 13.87
C THR A 108 14.64 12.51 14.02
N TRP A 109 15.17 11.90 12.95
CA TRP A 109 15.40 10.46 12.85
C TRP A 109 16.31 9.89 13.95
N THR A 110 17.37 10.61 14.31
CA THR A 110 18.40 10.13 15.24
C THR A 110 18.86 11.24 16.17
N ARG A 111 19.02 10.93 17.46
CA ARG A 111 19.47 11.89 18.48
C ARG A 111 20.98 12.15 18.44
N ASP A 112 21.77 11.11 18.17
CA ASP A 112 23.23 11.14 18.36
C ASP A 112 24.04 11.03 17.07
N VAL A 113 23.44 10.50 16.01
CA VAL A 113 24.04 10.33 14.67
C VAL A 113 23.23 11.18 13.69
N LEU A 114 23.83 11.70 12.61
CA LEU A 114 23.12 12.46 11.56
C LEU A 114 22.14 13.55 12.09
N LYS A 115 22.56 14.31 13.11
CA LYS A 115 21.70 15.22 13.90
C LYS A 115 20.92 16.28 13.08
N ASN A 116 21.38 16.59 11.87
CA ASN A 116 20.78 17.56 10.97
C ASN A 116 20.11 16.93 9.74
N PHE A 117 20.07 15.59 9.66
CA PHE A 117 19.44 14.89 8.57
C PHE A 117 17.94 14.73 8.86
N LYS A 118 17.12 15.15 7.90
CA LYS A 118 15.68 14.91 7.90
C LYS A 118 15.35 14.01 6.73
N LEU A 119 14.65 12.92 7.03
CA LEU A 119 14.10 12.04 6.01
C LEU A 119 12.95 12.72 5.29
N THR A 120 12.82 12.40 4.01
CA THR A 120 11.60 12.68 3.25
C THR A 120 10.47 11.82 3.79
N ALA A 121 9.26 12.37 3.85
CA ALA A 121 8.06 11.59 4.13
C ALA A 121 7.84 10.60 2.98
N GLU A 122 7.94 9.31 3.28
CA GLU A 122 7.69 8.24 2.32
C GLU A 122 6.18 8.07 2.04
N ALA A 123 5.86 7.19 1.10
CA ALA A 123 4.47 6.87 0.81
C ALA A 123 3.82 6.16 2.00
N GLU A 124 2.62 6.59 2.35
CA GLU A 124 1.76 5.85 3.25
C GLU A 124 1.04 4.74 2.47
N HIS A 125 0.91 3.57 3.09
CA HIS A 125 0.32 2.37 2.47
C HIS A 125 -0.91 1.91 3.27
N PRO A 126 -2.13 2.30 2.83
CA PRO A 126 -3.39 1.74 3.31
C PRO A 126 -3.39 0.22 3.33
N VAL A 127 -3.94 -0.35 4.40
CA VAL A 127 -3.91 -1.79 4.64
C VAL A 127 -5.24 -2.43 4.26
N ASP A 128 -5.17 -3.70 3.86
CA ASP A 128 -6.35 -4.49 3.55
C ASP A 128 -7.14 -4.81 4.83
N GLY A 129 -8.45 -4.59 4.78
CA GLY A 129 -9.43 -5.00 5.77
C GLY A 129 -10.17 -6.27 5.38
N ALA A 130 -11.44 -6.38 5.77
CA ALA A 130 -12.27 -7.52 5.41
C ALA A 130 -12.55 -7.55 3.89
N THR A 131 -12.67 -8.77 3.36
CA THR A 131 -13.19 -9.01 2.01
C THR A 131 -14.60 -9.56 2.11
N ASP A 132 -15.53 -8.95 1.39
CA ASP A 132 -16.93 -9.38 1.36
C ASP A 132 -17.17 -10.59 0.44
N ALA A 133 -18.41 -11.10 0.44
CA ALA A 133 -18.80 -12.25 -0.39
C ALA A 133 -18.77 -11.95 -1.90
N GLY A 134 -18.74 -10.68 -2.30
CA GLY A 134 -18.61 -10.24 -3.69
C GLY A 134 -17.14 -10.09 -4.14
N GLY A 135 -16.18 -10.37 -3.26
CA GLY A 135 -14.75 -10.25 -3.54
C GLY A 135 -14.22 -8.82 -3.39
N TRP A 136 -14.97 -7.90 -2.77
CA TRP A 136 -14.51 -6.55 -2.49
C TRP A 136 -13.77 -6.50 -1.16
N THR A 137 -12.49 -6.18 -1.22
CA THR A 137 -11.63 -5.92 -0.06
C THR A 137 -11.68 -4.44 0.28
N GLU A 138 -11.99 -4.08 1.53
CA GLU A 138 -11.75 -2.71 2.00
C GLU A 138 -10.24 -2.43 2.09
N VAL A 139 -9.80 -1.28 1.61
CA VAL A 139 -8.43 -0.78 1.77
C VAL A 139 -8.50 0.57 2.46
N SER A 140 -7.95 0.68 3.68
CA SER A 140 -8.16 1.87 4.51
C SER A 140 -6.98 2.17 5.44
N GLY A 141 -6.95 3.41 5.94
CA GLY A 141 -5.94 3.87 6.89
C GLY A 141 -6.23 5.27 7.42
N VAL A 142 -5.62 5.61 8.55
CA VAL A 142 -5.65 6.96 9.14
C VAL A 142 -4.23 7.46 9.32
N TYR A 143 -3.93 8.62 8.77
CA TYR A 143 -2.57 9.15 8.66
C TYR A 143 -2.48 10.59 9.15
N LEU A 144 -1.39 10.91 9.84
CA LEU A 144 -1.03 12.28 10.18
C LEU A 144 -0.31 12.91 8.98
N ALA A 145 -0.87 13.97 8.41
CA ALA A 145 -0.18 14.74 7.39
C ALA A 145 1.05 15.42 8.01
N PRO A 146 2.27 15.28 7.44
CA PRO A 146 3.43 16.04 7.89
C PRO A 146 3.13 17.53 7.94
N SER A 147 3.70 18.27 8.90
CA SER A 147 3.35 19.68 9.16
C SER A 147 3.52 20.60 7.95
N LYS A 148 4.39 20.24 6.99
CA LYS A 148 4.64 21.00 5.76
C LYS A 148 3.82 20.52 4.55
N ALA A 149 3.02 19.47 4.69
CA ALA A 149 2.13 18.99 3.64
C ALA A 149 1.03 20.01 3.34
N LYS A 150 0.76 20.18 2.04
CA LYS A 150 -0.35 20.96 1.50
C LYS A 150 -1.20 20.16 0.54
N LYS A 151 -0.65 19.08 -0.01
CA LYS A 151 -1.32 18.18 -0.93
C LYS A 151 -1.09 16.73 -0.53
N ALA A 152 -2.09 15.89 -0.76
CA ALA A 152 -1.98 14.44 -0.73
C ALA A 152 -2.30 13.90 -2.12
N ILE A 153 -1.40 13.10 -2.70
CA ILE A 153 -1.65 12.39 -3.96
C ILE A 153 -2.00 10.95 -3.61
N ILE A 154 -3.20 10.52 -3.97
CA ILE A 154 -3.64 9.13 -3.89
C ILE A 154 -3.36 8.47 -5.22
N GLU A 155 -2.63 7.36 -5.20
CA GLU A 155 -2.38 6.50 -6.34
C GLU A 155 -2.97 5.10 -6.08
N LEU A 156 -3.81 4.63 -6.98
CA LEU A 156 -4.47 3.32 -6.94
C LEU A 156 -3.85 2.43 -8.01
N HIS A 157 -2.99 1.48 -7.63
CA HIS A 157 -2.11 0.76 -8.55
C HIS A 157 -2.66 -0.58 -9.02
N LEU A 158 -2.16 -1.00 -10.19
CA LEU A 158 -1.98 -2.40 -10.55
C LEU A 158 -0.59 -2.59 -11.15
N ASP A 159 0.22 -3.44 -10.53
CA ASP A 159 1.63 -3.65 -10.81
C ASP A 159 1.92 -5.14 -10.97
N TRP A 160 2.64 -5.47 -12.04
CA TRP A 160 3.27 -6.78 -12.25
C TRP A 160 2.32 -7.98 -12.13
N ALA A 161 1.09 -7.84 -12.63
CA ALA A 161 0.10 -8.90 -12.64
C ALA A 161 -0.33 -9.25 -14.09
N PRO A 162 0.44 -10.04 -14.86
CA PRO A 162 0.09 -10.37 -16.25
C PRO A 162 -1.28 -11.05 -16.36
N GLY A 163 -2.19 -10.48 -17.15
CA GLY A 163 -3.60 -10.89 -17.27
C GLY A 163 -4.47 -10.50 -16.07
N GLY A 164 -3.93 -9.76 -15.11
CA GLY A 164 -4.63 -9.31 -13.93
C GLY A 164 -5.50 -8.08 -14.19
N ARG A 165 -6.49 -7.91 -13.33
CA ARG A 165 -7.41 -6.78 -13.34
C ARG A 165 -7.67 -6.31 -11.91
N VAL A 166 -7.79 -5.00 -11.73
CA VAL A 166 -8.29 -4.40 -10.50
C VAL A 166 -9.40 -3.41 -10.80
N GLU A 167 -10.39 -3.38 -9.92
CA GLU A 167 -11.45 -2.39 -9.87
C GLU A 167 -11.38 -1.69 -8.52
N TRP A 168 -11.31 -0.37 -8.54
CA TRP A 168 -11.33 0.49 -7.35
C TRP A 168 -12.63 1.27 -7.30
N SER A 169 -13.31 1.22 -6.16
CA SER A 169 -14.59 1.90 -5.96
C SER A 169 -14.63 2.58 -4.58
N GLU A 170 -15.67 3.39 -4.37
CA GLU A 170 -15.97 4.08 -3.10
C GLU A 170 -14.77 4.84 -2.49
N VAL A 171 -13.93 5.41 -3.35
CA VAL A 171 -12.69 6.08 -2.92
C VAL A 171 -13.00 7.38 -2.20
N SER A 172 -12.51 7.51 -0.97
CA SER A 172 -12.70 8.69 -0.13
C SER A 172 -11.41 9.03 0.64
N PHE A 173 -11.17 10.33 0.78
CA PHE A 173 -10.08 10.89 1.56
C PHE A 173 -10.56 12.17 2.25
N ALA A 174 -10.61 12.17 3.57
CA ALA A 174 -11.19 13.27 4.35
C ALA A 174 -10.51 13.44 5.70
N GLU A 175 -10.50 14.67 6.23
CA GLU A 175 -10.01 14.95 7.58
C GLU A 175 -10.81 14.15 8.62
N CYS A 176 -10.14 13.65 9.65
CA CYS A 176 -10.78 12.93 10.74
C CYS A 176 -10.08 13.19 12.09
N PRO A 177 -10.72 12.85 13.22
CA PRO A 177 -10.04 12.86 14.52
C PRO A 177 -8.81 11.93 14.52
N PRO A 178 -7.79 12.20 15.37
CA PRO A 178 -6.68 11.29 15.55
C PRO A 178 -7.15 9.92 16.04
N PRO A 179 -6.47 8.82 15.66
CA PRO A 179 -6.82 7.50 16.17
C PRO A 179 -6.59 7.44 17.69
N ALA A 180 -7.37 6.60 18.38
CA ALA A 180 -7.18 6.38 19.80
C ALA A 180 -5.73 5.93 20.09
N PRO A 181 -5.03 6.56 21.05
CA PRO A 181 -3.67 6.17 21.41
C PRO A 181 -3.62 4.70 21.84
N ARG A 182 -2.67 3.95 21.26
CA ARG A 182 -2.39 2.56 21.64
C ARG A 182 -1.06 2.52 22.36
N LYS A 183 -1.09 2.43 23.69
CA LYS A 183 0.13 2.27 24.48
C LYS A 183 0.65 0.85 24.31
N VAL A 184 1.88 0.73 23.83
CA VAL A 184 2.61 -0.54 23.70
C VAL A 184 3.94 -0.46 24.45
N ARG A 185 4.38 -1.58 25.00
CA ARG A 185 5.70 -1.75 25.60
C ARG A 185 6.64 -2.35 24.56
N LEU A 186 7.67 -1.59 24.21
CA LEU A 186 8.71 -2.04 23.28
C LEU A 186 9.93 -2.56 24.03
N ALA A 187 10.52 -3.64 23.52
CA ALA A 187 11.86 -4.07 23.88
C ALA A 187 12.75 -4.07 22.63
N ALA A 188 13.95 -3.50 22.72
CA ALA A 188 14.94 -3.57 21.67
C ALA A 188 16.12 -4.41 22.17
N VAL A 189 16.46 -5.46 21.42
CA VAL A 189 17.57 -6.35 21.76
C VAL A 189 18.81 -5.92 21.00
N HIS A 190 19.70 -5.20 21.68
CA HIS A 190 21.01 -4.87 21.14
C HIS A 190 22.02 -5.95 21.57
N HIS A 191 22.13 -6.99 20.75
CA HIS A 191 23.04 -8.10 20.96
C HIS A 191 23.70 -8.48 19.64
N ARG A 192 25.00 -8.78 19.68
CA ARG A 192 25.75 -9.36 18.55
C ARG A 192 26.12 -10.80 18.91
N PRO A 193 25.57 -11.81 18.22
CA PRO A 193 25.83 -13.19 18.56
C PRO A 193 27.24 -13.59 18.08
N THR A 194 27.82 -14.60 18.72
CA THR A 194 29.21 -15.08 18.48
C THR A 194 29.30 -16.58 18.28
N GLY A 195 28.17 -17.25 18.04
CA GLY A 195 28.10 -18.67 17.73
C GLY A 195 28.82 -19.02 16.43
N LYS A 196 29.25 -20.27 16.33
CA LYS A 196 29.96 -20.80 15.16
C LYS A 196 29.01 -21.25 14.04
N THR A 197 27.72 -21.37 14.36
CA THR A 197 26.66 -21.76 13.43
C THR A 197 25.49 -20.78 13.47
N VAL A 198 24.64 -20.81 12.46
CA VAL A 198 23.40 -20.01 12.41
C VAL A 198 22.51 -20.34 13.59
N GLU A 199 22.37 -21.63 13.91
CA GLU A 199 21.53 -22.13 14.99
C GLU A 199 22.04 -21.67 16.36
N GLU A 200 23.36 -21.68 16.59
CA GLU A 200 23.95 -21.14 17.82
C GLU A 200 23.69 -19.64 17.96
N ASN A 201 23.78 -18.88 16.86
CA ASN A 201 23.49 -17.45 16.87
C ASN A 201 22.01 -17.16 17.19
N LEU A 202 21.08 -17.93 16.61
CA LEU A 202 19.65 -17.80 16.90
C LEU A 202 19.33 -18.12 18.36
N ARG A 203 19.90 -19.21 18.92
CA ARG A 203 19.71 -19.59 20.32
C ARG A 203 20.17 -18.53 21.31
N ALA A 204 21.18 -17.72 20.97
CA ALA A 204 21.65 -16.64 21.82
C ALA A 204 20.56 -15.57 22.09
N TYR A 205 19.53 -15.46 21.24
CA TYR A 205 18.43 -14.51 21.41
C TYR A 205 17.28 -15.05 22.27
N GLU A 206 17.15 -16.37 22.44
CA GLU A 206 16.09 -17.00 23.25
C GLU A 206 15.97 -16.37 24.66
N PRO A 207 17.03 -16.31 25.48
CA PRO A 207 16.92 -15.72 26.82
C PRO A 207 16.62 -14.21 26.82
N LEU A 208 16.97 -13.49 25.74
CA LEU A 208 16.70 -12.06 25.59
C LEU A 208 15.22 -11.82 25.26
N ILE A 209 14.63 -12.68 24.43
CA ILE A 209 13.20 -12.67 24.12
C ILE A 209 12.39 -13.07 25.37
N GLU A 210 12.84 -14.09 26.11
CA GLU A 210 12.22 -14.46 27.38
C GLU A 210 12.25 -13.32 28.39
N ASP A 211 13.35 -12.56 28.46
CA ASP A 211 13.42 -11.38 29.32
C ASP A 211 12.44 -10.29 28.90
N ALA A 212 12.36 -10.00 27.60
CA ALA A 212 11.37 -9.07 27.08
C ALA A 212 9.94 -9.51 27.41
N ALA A 213 9.64 -10.81 27.30
CA ALA A 213 8.35 -11.39 27.66
C ALA A 213 8.06 -11.28 29.17
N ARG A 214 9.04 -11.56 30.05
CA ARG A 214 8.91 -11.35 31.51
C ARG A 214 8.60 -9.89 31.85
N ARG A 215 9.17 -8.95 31.07
CA ARG A 215 8.91 -7.51 31.19
C ARG A 215 7.62 -7.09 30.50
N LYS A 216 6.85 -8.03 29.95
CA LYS A 216 5.56 -7.83 29.26
C LYS A 216 5.68 -6.92 28.04
N ALA A 217 6.75 -7.05 27.26
CA ALA A 217 6.87 -6.36 25.98
C ALA A 217 5.80 -6.86 25.01
N ASP A 218 5.12 -5.93 24.33
CA ASP A 218 4.14 -6.21 23.29
C ASP A 218 4.82 -6.44 21.93
N LEU A 219 5.99 -5.83 21.73
CA LEU A 219 6.83 -6.01 20.55
C LEU A 219 8.31 -6.07 20.97
N VAL A 220 9.04 -7.03 20.38
CA VAL A 220 10.48 -7.21 20.55
C VAL A 220 11.17 -6.98 19.21
N VAL A 221 12.05 -5.98 19.17
CA VAL A 221 12.86 -5.67 17.98
C VAL A 221 14.22 -6.35 18.13
N LEU A 222 14.53 -7.23 17.17
CA LEU A 222 15.82 -7.91 17.09
C LEU A 222 16.74 -7.20 16.08
N GLY A 223 18.03 -7.47 16.15
CA GLY A 223 18.98 -7.00 15.14
C GLY A 223 18.68 -7.58 13.75
N GLU A 224 19.08 -6.88 12.69
CA GLU A 224 18.85 -7.33 11.30
C GLU A 224 19.66 -8.60 10.97
N THR A 225 20.87 -8.72 11.51
CA THR A 225 21.87 -9.74 11.14
C THR A 225 22.01 -10.87 12.18
N LEU A 226 20.90 -11.44 12.62
CA LEU A 226 20.88 -12.51 13.63
C LEU A 226 21.63 -13.78 13.17
N THR A 227 21.56 -14.08 11.88
CA THR A 227 22.10 -15.33 11.30
C THR A 227 23.52 -15.18 10.76
N TYR A 228 23.98 -13.96 10.53
CA TYR A 228 25.31 -13.66 10.00
C TYR A 228 25.87 -12.39 10.65
N PRO A 229 26.46 -12.50 11.85
CA PRO A 229 27.24 -11.42 12.43
C PRO A 229 28.52 -11.28 11.59
N GLY A 230 28.55 -10.28 10.72
CA GLY A 230 29.61 -10.10 9.70
C GLY A 230 31.04 -10.17 10.19
#